data_AF-A0A225V9H0-F1
#
_entry.id   AF-A0A225V9H0-F1
#
_cell.length_a   1.000
_cell.length_b   1.000
_cell.length_c   1.000
_cell.angle_alpha   90.00
_cell.angle_beta   90.00
_cell.angle_gamma   90.00
#
_symmetry.space_group_name_H-M   'P 1'
#
loop_
_entity.id
_entity.type
_entity.pdbx_description
1 polymer ?
#
loop_
_entity_poly.entity_id
_entity_poly.type
_entity_poly.pdbx_seq_one_letter_code
_entity_poly.pdbx_strand_id
1 'polypeptide(L)'
;MAPRYKVEEDILKRRVNLPARAGHARTRYVPVAPPSYIETVLHFCHGDVMSAHLGVTKTMERVLAWLEEGRKRICPRMQLLWSRKRFPPLARMPVVDLTGPFSLVMVDAVGPLVPTERDNKYVLAFAAKRLDTVTFVETLVNGVVYRHGIPSRCLSDRGSNFISDLAKSFYETLEDWNAYLPRVLFAYRTAYHEALGDSPFFSLYGRDPVLPLDVAFLNLGEK
;
A
#
# COMPACT_ATOMS: atom_id res chain seq x y z
N MET A 1 4.28 -41.93 -28.51
CA MET A 1 4.86 -40.84 -27.67
C MET A 1 5.10 -39.62 -28.54
N ALA A 2 4.62 -38.43 -28.17
CA ALA A 2 4.90 -37.22 -28.94
C ALA A 2 6.40 -36.84 -28.84
N PRO A 3 7.04 -36.41 -29.95
CA PRO A 3 8.48 -36.16 -30.00
C PRO A 3 8.91 -35.03 -29.05
N ARG A 4 10.08 -35.21 -28.43
CA ARG A 4 10.66 -34.28 -27.43
C ARG A 4 11.11 -32.96 -28.07
N TYR A 5 11.47 -33.00 -29.35
CA TYR A 5 11.89 -31.86 -30.15
C TYR A 5 11.06 -31.83 -31.44
N LYS A 6 10.81 -30.62 -31.95
CA LYS A 6 10.21 -30.38 -33.26
C LYS A 6 10.92 -29.20 -33.91
N VAL A 7 11.12 -29.25 -35.23
CA VAL A 7 11.53 -28.08 -35.99
C VAL A 7 10.27 -27.45 -36.56
N GLU A 8 10.10 -26.15 -36.35
CA GLU A 8 8.95 -25.39 -36.83
C GLU A 8 9.46 -24.01 -37.21
N GLU A 9 9.19 -23.59 -38.45
CA GLU A 9 9.67 -22.30 -39.01
C GLU A 9 11.21 -22.17 -38.93
N ASP A 10 11.94 -23.22 -39.28
CA ASP A 10 13.42 -23.33 -39.17
C ASP A 10 13.99 -23.16 -37.75
N ILE A 11 13.14 -23.12 -36.72
CA ILE A 11 13.55 -23.02 -35.33
C ILE A 11 13.40 -24.38 -34.66
N LEU A 12 14.50 -24.87 -34.06
CA LEU A 12 14.46 -26.03 -33.18
C LEU A 12 13.69 -25.67 -31.91
N LYS A 13 12.53 -26.30 -31.72
CA LYS A 13 11.68 -26.14 -30.54
C LYS A 13 11.68 -27.43 -29.73
N ARG A 14 11.66 -27.33 -28.40
CA ARG A 14 11.56 -28.48 -27.48
C ARG A 14 10.24 -28.45 -26.72
N ARG A 15 9.77 -29.63 -26.30
CA ARG A 15 8.57 -29.76 -25.48
C ARG A 15 8.88 -29.51 -24.00
N VAL A 16 8.19 -28.55 -23.38
CA VAL A 16 8.33 -28.18 -21.96
C VAL A 16 7.00 -28.36 -21.25
N ASN A 17 7.01 -29.06 -20.10
CA ASN A 17 5.85 -29.19 -19.23
C ASN A 17 5.96 -28.13 -18.13
N LEU A 18 5.04 -27.17 -18.12
CA LEU A 18 5.00 -26.13 -17.10
C LEU A 18 4.19 -26.65 -15.90
N PRO A 19 4.76 -26.64 -14.68
CA PRO A 19 4.04 -27.06 -13.49
C PRO A 19 2.89 -26.07 -13.21
N ALA A 20 1.74 -26.62 -12.82
CA ALA A 20 0.59 -25.85 -12.38
C ALA A 20 0.93 -25.10 -11.08
N ARG A 21 1.03 -23.77 -11.12
CA ARG A 21 1.06 -22.94 -9.90
C ARG A 21 -0.33 -22.41 -9.52
N ALA A 22 -1.26 -22.30 -10.49
CA ALA A 22 -2.67 -21.93 -10.30
C ALA A 22 -3.49 -22.19 -11.59
N GLY A 23 -3.53 -23.43 -12.09
CA GLY A 23 -4.29 -23.78 -13.30
C GLY A 23 -3.90 -25.14 -13.89
N HIS A 24 -4.48 -25.54 -15.02
CA HIS A 24 -4.16 -26.82 -15.67
C HIS A 24 -2.69 -26.86 -16.11
N ALA A 25 -2.03 -28.00 -15.92
CA ALA A 25 -0.68 -28.22 -16.44
C ALA A 25 -0.66 -28.01 -17.96
N ARG A 26 0.25 -27.17 -18.45
CA ARG A 26 0.36 -26.83 -19.88
C ARG A 26 1.67 -27.33 -20.44
N THR A 27 1.59 -28.02 -21.57
CA THR A 27 2.75 -28.35 -22.39
C THR A 27 2.91 -27.26 -23.46
N ARG A 28 4.09 -26.66 -23.55
CA ARG A 28 4.43 -25.67 -24.59
C ARG A 28 5.70 -26.08 -25.34
N TYR A 29 5.79 -25.66 -26.60
CA TYR A 29 7.02 -25.76 -27.38
C TYR A 29 7.79 -24.45 -27.28
N VAL A 30 9.06 -24.52 -26.90
CA VAL A 30 9.92 -23.35 -26.65
C VAL A 30 11.15 -23.44 -27.55
N PRO A 31 11.64 -22.32 -28.14
CA PRO A 31 12.87 -22.30 -28.90
C PRO A 31 14.06 -22.85 -28.11
N VAL A 32 15.01 -23.46 -28.81
CA VAL A 32 16.30 -23.89 -28.26
C VAL A 32 17.35 -22.93 -28.80
N ALA A 33 17.91 -22.06 -27.95
CA ALA A 33 19.02 -21.21 -28.37
C ALA A 33 20.35 -22.01 -28.35
N PRO A 34 21.17 -21.93 -29.42
CA PRO A 34 22.48 -22.55 -29.44
C PRO A 34 23.40 -21.97 -28.36
N PRO A 35 24.41 -22.72 -27.86
CA PRO A 35 25.34 -22.26 -26.83
C PRO A 35 26.02 -20.93 -27.16
N SER A 36 26.32 -20.67 -28.44
CA SER A 36 26.93 -19.43 -28.93
C SER A 36 26.05 -18.19 -28.76
N TYR A 37 24.73 -18.35 -28.69
CA TYR A 37 23.78 -17.23 -28.59
C TYR A 37 23.28 -16.99 -27.16
N ILE A 38 23.72 -17.80 -26.18
CA ILE A 38 23.26 -17.67 -24.78
C ILE A 38 23.59 -16.29 -24.21
N GLU A 39 24.81 -15.78 -24.44
CA GLU A 39 25.21 -14.46 -23.94
C GLU A 39 24.38 -13.33 -24.54
N THR A 40 24.09 -13.41 -25.84
CA THR A 40 23.24 -12.47 -26.55
C THR A 40 21.82 -12.46 -25.97
N VAL A 41 21.23 -13.64 -25.73
CA VAL A 41 19.90 -13.76 -25.10
C VAL A 41 19.90 -13.14 -23.70
N LEU A 42 20.96 -13.35 -22.91
CA LEU A 42 21.07 -12.76 -21.57
C LEU A 42 21.19 -11.24 -21.61
N HIS A 43 21.96 -10.71 -22.56
CA HIS A 43 22.08 -9.27 -22.78
C HIS A 43 20.70 -8.66 -23.07
N PHE A 44 19.96 -9.21 -24.03
CA PHE A 44 18.61 -8.71 -24.38
C PHE A 44 17.52 -8.99 -23.34
N CYS A 45 17.76 -9.88 -22.37
CA CYS A 45 16.80 -10.11 -21.28
C CYS A 45 17.05 -9.20 -20.06
N HIS A 46 18.28 -8.71 -19.88
CA HIS A 46 18.70 -8.02 -18.65
C HIS A 46 19.55 -6.77 -18.86
N GLY A 47 20.53 -6.83 -19.75
CA GLY A 47 21.56 -5.80 -19.92
C GLY A 47 21.24 -4.73 -20.96
N ASP A 48 20.28 -4.99 -21.84
CA ASP A 48 19.85 -4.04 -22.87
C ASP A 48 19.09 -2.85 -22.26
N VAL A 49 19.23 -1.67 -22.87
CA VAL A 49 18.59 -0.42 -22.41
C VAL A 49 17.07 -0.54 -22.31
N MET A 50 16.44 -1.36 -23.16
CA MET A 50 14.99 -1.62 -23.16
C MET A 50 14.59 -2.75 -22.19
N SER A 51 15.54 -3.41 -21.52
CA SER A 51 15.27 -4.55 -20.63
C SER A 51 14.86 -4.19 -19.22
N ALA A 52 14.80 -2.90 -18.89
CA ALA A 52 14.41 -2.36 -17.59
C ALA A 52 15.21 -2.93 -16.39
N HIS A 53 16.37 -3.56 -16.65
CA HIS A 53 17.23 -4.21 -15.66
C HIS A 53 16.46 -5.00 -14.59
N LEU A 54 15.49 -5.80 -15.04
CA LEU A 54 14.56 -6.48 -14.16
C LEU A 54 15.26 -7.39 -13.14
N GLY A 55 14.67 -7.48 -11.95
CA GLY A 55 15.16 -8.37 -10.89
C GLY A 55 15.20 -9.85 -11.32
N VAL A 56 15.99 -10.65 -10.60
CA VAL A 56 16.38 -12.04 -10.98
C VAL A 56 15.20 -12.91 -11.38
N THR A 57 14.08 -12.86 -10.65
CA THR A 57 12.90 -13.70 -10.94
C THR A 57 12.27 -13.34 -12.28
N LYS A 58 12.10 -12.04 -12.56
CA LYS A 58 11.49 -11.54 -13.81
C LYS A 58 12.44 -11.73 -15.01
N THR A 59 13.74 -11.52 -14.80
CA THR A 59 14.76 -11.81 -15.82
C THR A 59 14.80 -13.31 -16.13
N MET A 60 14.72 -14.17 -15.11
CA MET A 60 14.65 -15.63 -15.32
C MET A 60 13.38 -16.05 -16.03
N GLU A 61 12.23 -15.45 -15.76
CA GLU A 61 10.99 -15.72 -16.52
C GLU A 61 11.15 -15.36 -18.00
N ARG A 62 11.82 -14.25 -18.31
CA ARG A 62 12.16 -13.88 -19.70
C ARG A 62 13.13 -14.88 -20.33
N VAL A 63 14.22 -15.23 -19.65
CA VAL A 63 15.21 -16.18 -20.18
C VAL A 63 14.64 -17.58 -20.35
N LEU A 64 13.79 -18.04 -19.41
CA LEU A 64 13.11 -19.35 -19.50
C LEU A 64 12.06 -19.39 -20.62
N ALA A 65 11.58 -18.24 -21.08
CA ALA A 65 10.80 -18.16 -22.31
C ALA A 65 11.62 -18.45 -23.57
N TRP A 66 12.96 -18.40 -23.48
CA TRP A 66 13.90 -18.60 -24.61
C TRP A 66 14.80 -19.83 -24.49
N LEU A 67 15.11 -20.33 -23.28
CA LEU A 67 16.19 -21.31 -23.06
C LEU A 67 15.86 -22.40 -22.03
N GLU A 68 16.23 -23.65 -22.33
CA GLU A 68 16.15 -24.81 -21.43
C GLU A 68 16.97 -24.68 -20.17
N GLU A 69 18.13 -24.07 -20.28
CA GLU A 69 19.23 -24.43 -19.40
C GLU A 69 19.87 -23.21 -18.72
N GLY A 70 19.22 -22.06 -18.84
CA GLY A 70 19.63 -20.82 -18.17
C GLY A 70 19.73 -21.00 -16.65
N ARG A 71 18.93 -21.88 -16.04
CA ARG A 71 18.99 -22.06 -14.59
C ARG A 71 20.29 -22.69 -14.08
N LYS A 72 21.05 -23.41 -14.92
CA LYS A 72 22.28 -24.13 -14.52
C LYS A 72 23.57 -23.50 -15.05
N ARG A 73 23.52 -22.79 -16.19
CA ARG A 73 24.71 -22.17 -16.81
C ARG A 73 24.84 -20.66 -16.55
N ILE A 74 23.79 -20.02 -16.05
CA ILE A 74 23.83 -18.65 -15.54
C ILE A 74 24.13 -18.72 -14.03
N CYS A 75 25.29 -18.47 -13.43
CA CYS A 75 26.62 -18.08 -13.85
C CYS A 75 27.38 -17.89 -12.51
N PRO A 76 28.56 -18.50 -12.25
CA PRO A 76 29.37 -18.16 -11.06
C PRO A 76 29.73 -16.65 -11.03
N ARG A 77 29.90 -16.05 -12.21
CA ARG A 77 30.23 -14.63 -12.42
C ARG A 77 29.04 -13.68 -12.23
N MET A 78 27.80 -14.14 -12.40
CA MET A 78 26.61 -13.37 -11.99
C MET A 78 26.26 -13.65 -10.53
N GLN A 79 26.57 -14.82 -9.97
CA GLN A 79 26.43 -15.10 -8.53
C GLN A 79 27.29 -14.16 -7.67
N LEU A 80 28.47 -13.75 -8.17
CA LEU A 80 29.34 -12.73 -7.56
C LEU A 80 28.73 -11.32 -7.59
N LEU A 81 28.12 -10.92 -8.71
CA LEU A 81 27.37 -9.64 -8.82
C LEU A 81 26.01 -9.69 -8.09
N TRP A 82 25.50 -10.89 -7.84
CA TRP A 82 24.18 -11.19 -7.27
C TRP A 82 24.29 -11.94 -5.96
N SER A 83 25.23 -11.51 -5.11
CA SER A 83 25.14 -11.80 -3.69
C SER A 83 23.73 -11.42 -3.26
N ARG A 84 22.90 -12.41 -2.94
CA ARG A 84 21.60 -12.19 -2.30
C ARG A 84 21.91 -11.26 -1.13
N LYS A 85 21.51 -9.99 -1.20
CA LYS A 85 21.39 -9.18 0.01
C LYS A 85 20.45 -10.01 0.89
N ARG A 86 21.02 -10.69 1.89
CA ARG A 86 20.24 -11.31 2.95
C ARG A 86 19.59 -10.11 3.63
N PHE A 87 18.37 -9.79 3.21
CA PHE A 87 17.56 -8.90 4.00
C PHE A 87 17.46 -9.54 5.38
N PRO A 88 17.72 -8.80 6.46
CA PRO A 88 17.48 -9.32 7.79
C PRO A 88 16.05 -9.86 7.83
N PRO A 89 15.79 -10.92 8.62
CA PRO A 89 14.43 -11.43 8.79
C PRO A 89 13.53 -10.23 9.11
N LEU A 90 12.42 -10.10 8.36
CA LEU A 90 11.45 -9.03 8.52
C LEU A 90 11.14 -8.92 10.02
N ALA A 91 11.60 -7.82 10.64
CA ALA A 91 11.25 -7.54 12.02
C ALA A 91 9.73 -7.45 12.07
N ARG A 92 9.11 -8.20 12.99
CA ARG A 92 7.68 -8.04 13.22
C ARG A 92 7.43 -6.58 13.59
N MET A 93 6.46 -5.97 12.93
CA MET A 93 6.00 -4.63 13.30
C MET A 93 5.66 -4.66 14.80
N PRO A 94 6.19 -3.74 15.62
CA PRO A 94 5.86 -3.71 17.03
C PRO A 94 4.33 -3.60 17.15
N VAL A 95 3.73 -4.53 17.90
CA VAL A 95 2.31 -4.43 18.23
C VAL A 95 2.20 -3.25 19.17
N VAL A 96 1.57 -2.17 18.71
CA VAL A 96 1.28 -1.01 19.54
C VAL A 96 0.03 -1.35 20.33
N ASP A 97 0.12 -1.31 21.66
CA ASP A 97 -1.07 -1.42 22.53
C ASP A 97 -2.03 -0.27 22.21
N LEU A 98 -3.20 -0.63 21.70
CA LEU A 98 -4.26 0.31 21.37
C LEU A 98 -5.06 0.57 22.65
N THR A 99 -4.95 1.78 23.19
CA THR A 99 -5.68 2.23 24.39
C THR A 99 -7.17 2.48 24.15
N GLY A 100 -7.65 2.42 22.89
CA GLY A 100 -9.05 2.60 22.54
C GLY A 100 -9.28 2.85 21.04
N PRO A 101 -10.54 3.00 20.59
CA PRO A 101 -10.84 3.35 19.20
C PRO A 101 -10.20 4.69 18.84
N PHE A 102 -9.60 4.78 17.65
CA PHE A 102 -8.84 5.94 17.15
C PHE A 102 -7.59 6.33 17.95
N SER A 103 -7.04 5.45 18.81
CA SER A 103 -5.77 5.70 19.50
C SER A 103 -4.55 5.71 18.57
N LEU A 104 -4.65 5.03 17.41
CA LEU A 104 -3.63 4.99 16.38
C LEU A 104 -4.30 5.15 15.01
N VAL A 105 -3.84 6.12 14.22
CA VAL A 105 -4.19 6.24 12.80
C VAL A 105 -2.95 5.95 11.97
N MET A 106 -3.04 4.92 11.13
CA MET A 106 -2.04 4.66 10.10
C MET A 106 -2.45 5.40 8.83
N VAL A 107 -1.56 6.25 8.31
CA VAL A 107 -1.76 6.98 7.07
C VAL A 107 -0.79 6.44 6.03
N ASP A 108 -1.35 5.96 4.92
CA ASP A 108 -0.61 5.55 3.75
C ASP A 108 -1.22 6.23 2.51
N ALA A 109 -0.42 6.41 1.47
CA ALA A 109 -0.82 7.04 0.23
C ALA A 109 -0.59 6.11 -0.96
N VAL A 110 -1.68 5.72 -1.61
CA VAL A 110 -1.67 4.86 -2.79
C VAL A 110 -1.97 5.68 -4.03
N GLY A 111 -1.08 5.68 -5.01
CA GLY A 111 -1.29 6.30 -6.33
C GLY A 111 -0.01 6.54 -7.11
N PRO A 112 -0.09 7.19 -8.28
CA PRO A 112 -1.32 7.65 -8.94
C PRO A 112 -2.16 6.50 -9.53
N LEU A 113 -3.48 6.57 -9.34
CA LEU A 113 -4.49 5.66 -9.87
C LEU A 113 -5.24 6.29 -11.06
N VAL A 114 -6.12 5.51 -11.69
CA VAL A 114 -7.04 6.01 -12.71
C VAL A 114 -7.88 7.15 -12.11
N PRO A 115 -7.93 8.33 -12.76
CA PRO A 115 -8.69 9.46 -12.23
C PRO A 115 -10.19 9.13 -12.16
N THR A 116 -10.80 9.47 -11.03
CA THR A 116 -12.27 9.45 -10.87
C THR A 116 -12.93 10.60 -11.63
N GLU A 117 -14.27 10.61 -11.72
CA GLU A 117 -15.04 11.73 -12.30
C GLU A 117 -14.73 13.09 -11.64
N ARG A 118 -14.23 13.07 -10.40
CA ARG A 118 -13.82 14.27 -9.64
C ARG A 118 -12.32 14.57 -9.72
N ASP A 119 -11.59 13.90 -10.62
CA ASP A 119 -10.13 13.99 -10.83
C ASP A 119 -9.29 13.58 -9.59
N ASN A 120 -9.83 12.70 -8.73
CA ASN A 120 -9.04 12.09 -7.66
C ASN A 120 -8.14 10.99 -8.23
N LYS A 121 -6.83 11.07 -7.94
CA LYS A 121 -5.79 10.13 -8.42
C LYS A 121 -5.07 9.41 -7.29
N TYR A 122 -5.25 9.84 -6.05
CA TYR A 122 -4.58 9.25 -4.90
C TYR A 122 -5.60 8.79 -3.88
N VAL A 123 -5.26 7.73 -3.17
CA VAL A 123 -6.00 7.22 -2.02
C VAL A 123 -5.08 7.39 -0.83
N LEU A 124 -5.28 8.45 -0.06
CA LEU A 124 -4.96 8.39 1.37
C LEU A 124 -6.06 7.52 2.01
N ALA A 125 -6.16 7.32 3.32
CA ALA A 125 -7.34 6.65 3.90
C ALA A 125 -8.70 7.27 3.47
N PHE A 126 -8.67 8.40 2.73
CA PHE A 126 -9.72 8.99 1.88
C PHE A 126 -9.17 9.37 0.49
N ALA A 127 -10.04 9.47 -0.51
CA ALA A 127 -9.65 9.86 -1.87
C ALA A 127 -9.18 11.33 -1.96
N ALA A 128 -8.06 11.56 -2.65
CA ALA A 128 -7.42 12.86 -2.81
C ALA A 128 -7.07 13.17 -4.27
N LYS A 129 -7.17 14.45 -4.65
CA LYS A 129 -6.81 14.95 -5.98
C LYS A 129 -5.31 14.94 -6.23
N ARG A 130 -4.53 15.32 -5.22
CA ARG A 130 -3.07 15.42 -5.27
C ARG A 130 -2.46 14.82 -4.02
N LEU A 131 -1.19 14.46 -4.15
CA LEU A 131 -0.38 13.96 -3.07
C LEU A 131 0.64 15.02 -2.66
N ASP A 132 0.14 16.04 -1.96
CA ASP A 132 0.87 17.18 -1.40
C ASP A 132 0.51 17.35 0.09
N THR A 133 1.39 17.99 0.87
CA THR A 133 1.20 18.18 2.31
C THR A 133 -0.11 18.89 2.64
N VAL A 134 -0.49 19.91 1.86
CA VAL A 134 -1.71 20.69 2.11
C VAL A 134 -2.94 19.80 2.02
N THR A 135 -3.07 19.02 0.93
CA THR A 135 -4.18 18.08 0.76
C THR A 135 -4.16 17.02 1.86
N PHE A 136 -2.98 16.54 2.30
CA PHE A 136 -2.88 15.62 3.43
C PHE A 136 -3.46 16.23 4.71
N VAL A 137 -3.03 17.44 5.09
CA VAL A 137 -3.50 18.13 6.30
C VAL A 137 -5.01 18.37 6.23
N GLU A 138 -5.52 18.89 5.11
CA GLU A 138 -6.96 19.10 4.91
C GLU A 138 -7.76 17.79 5.03
N THR A 139 -7.24 16.70 4.43
CA THR A 139 -7.90 15.40 4.46
C THR A 139 -7.89 14.80 5.86
N LEU A 140 -6.80 14.97 6.62
CA LEU A 140 -6.73 14.49 8.00
C LEU A 140 -7.70 15.28 8.89
N VAL A 141 -7.75 16.60 8.74
CA VAL A 141 -8.63 17.47 9.52
C VAL A 141 -10.11 17.13 9.21
N ASN A 142 -10.50 17.15 7.93
CA ASN A 142 -11.88 16.94 7.48
C ASN A 142 -12.35 15.49 7.59
N GLY A 143 -11.47 14.53 7.33
CA GLY A 143 -11.79 13.11 7.33
C GLY A 143 -11.70 12.46 8.71
N VAL A 144 -10.73 12.88 9.53
CA VAL A 144 -10.42 12.21 10.81
C VAL A 144 -10.72 13.10 11.99
N VAL A 145 -10.09 14.28 12.08
CA VAL A 145 -10.15 15.12 13.28
C VAL A 145 -11.58 15.58 13.57
N TYR A 146 -12.29 16.11 12.57
CA TYR A 146 -13.67 16.58 12.76
C TYR A 146 -14.66 15.47 13.09
N ARG A 147 -14.46 14.24 12.58
CA ARG A 147 -15.40 13.12 12.74
C ARG A 147 -15.13 12.26 13.97
N HIS A 148 -13.86 12.00 14.24
CA HIS A 148 -13.42 11.04 15.24
C HIS A 148 -12.63 11.67 16.39
N GLY A 149 -12.07 12.87 16.19
CA GLY A 149 -11.21 13.56 17.15
C GLY A 149 -9.73 13.41 16.79
N ILE A 150 -8.84 14.01 17.60
CA ILE A 150 -7.39 13.91 17.38
C ILE A 150 -6.94 12.49 17.75
N PRO A 151 -6.28 11.77 16.83
CA PRO A 151 -5.71 10.48 17.16
C PRO A 151 -4.51 10.65 18.10
N SER A 152 -4.38 9.76 19.09
CA SER A 152 -3.28 9.84 20.06
C SER A 152 -1.90 9.58 19.43
N ARG A 153 -1.87 8.83 18.32
CA ARG A 153 -0.67 8.55 17.53
C ARG A 153 -1.02 8.49 16.04
N CYS A 154 -0.15 9.05 15.21
CA CYS A 154 -0.22 8.95 13.76
C CYS A 154 1.04 8.22 13.25
N LEU A 155 0.86 7.18 12.44
CA LEU A 155 1.96 6.44 11.82
C LEU A 155 1.87 6.58 10.31
N SER A 156 2.90 7.13 9.68
CA SER A 156 3.04 7.24 8.23
C SER A 156 4.36 6.64 7.76
N ASP A 157 4.50 6.48 6.45
CA ASP A 157 5.82 6.29 5.85
C ASP A 157 6.66 7.58 5.91
N ARG A 158 7.88 7.52 5.35
CA ARG A 158 8.77 8.70 5.26
C ARG A 158 8.54 9.55 4.00
N GLY A 159 7.32 9.55 3.46
CA GLY A 159 6.94 10.39 2.34
C GLY A 159 7.11 11.88 2.64
N SER A 160 7.51 12.65 1.63
CA SER A 160 7.73 14.11 1.75
C SER A 160 6.50 14.85 2.29
N ASN A 161 5.31 14.35 1.97
CA ASN A 161 4.03 14.94 2.35
C ASN A 161 3.74 14.82 3.85
N PHE A 162 4.40 13.87 4.54
CA PHE A 162 4.22 13.63 5.97
C PHE A 162 5.36 14.22 6.83
N ILE A 163 6.51 14.54 6.22
CA ILE A 163 7.72 15.04 6.91
C ILE A 163 7.97 16.55 6.68
N SER A 164 7.33 17.17 5.68
CA SER A 164 7.50 18.59 5.39
C SER A 164 7.28 19.48 6.62
N ASP A 165 7.89 20.67 6.64
CA ASP A 165 7.81 21.57 7.80
C ASP A 165 6.37 22.00 8.12
N LEU A 166 5.50 22.10 7.11
CA LEU A 166 4.06 22.32 7.29
C LEU A 166 3.38 21.14 8.00
N ALA A 167 3.76 19.90 7.71
CA ALA A 167 3.23 18.72 8.42
C ALA A 167 3.68 18.72 9.88
N LYS A 168 4.95 19.07 10.14
CA LYS A 168 5.49 19.19 11.50
C LYS A 168 4.77 20.26 12.30
N SER A 169 4.63 21.47 11.76
CA SER A 169 3.95 22.56 12.45
C SER A 169 2.48 22.23 12.72
N PHE A 170 1.84 21.49 11.82
CA PHE A 170 0.50 20.96 12.04
C PHE A 170 0.44 19.95 13.19
N TYR A 171 1.39 19.01 13.29
CA TYR A 171 1.44 18.07 14.43
C TYR A 171 1.65 18.78 15.77
N GLU A 172 2.54 19.78 15.82
CA GLU A 172 2.75 20.61 17.00
C GLU A 172 1.47 21.35 17.41
N THR A 173 0.74 21.89 16.42
CA THR A 173 -0.56 22.54 16.66
C THR A 173 -1.59 21.55 17.21
N LEU A 174 -1.62 20.32 16.69
CA LEU A 174 -2.53 19.29 17.19
C LEU A 174 -2.21 18.85 18.61
N GLU A 175 -0.93 18.78 19.00
CA GLU A 175 -0.54 18.46 20.38
C GLU A 175 -1.05 19.50 21.37
N ASP A 176 -0.92 20.78 21.06
CA ASP A 176 -1.39 21.89 21.90
C ASP A 176 -2.93 21.87 22.03
N TRP A 177 -3.62 21.62 20.91
CA TRP A 177 -5.08 21.56 20.89
C TRP A 177 -5.66 20.25 21.45
N ASN A 178 -4.86 19.19 21.64
CA ASN A 178 -5.32 17.88 22.10
C ASN A 178 -6.07 17.95 23.46
N ALA A 179 -5.71 18.90 24.33
CA ALA A 179 -6.37 19.08 25.62
C ALA A 179 -7.80 19.68 25.52
N TYR A 180 -8.02 20.52 24.49
CA TYR A 180 -9.25 21.31 24.34
C TYR A 180 -10.17 20.74 23.24
N LEU A 181 -9.61 20.19 22.18
CA LEU A 181 -10.36 19.76 21.01
C LEU A 181 -11.40 18.68 21.32
N PRO A 182 -11.14 17.64 22.14
CA PRO A 182 -12.17 16.67 22.50
C PRO A 182 -13.37 17.32 23.18
N ARG A 183 -13.15 18.36 24.00
CA ARG A 183 -14.21 19.10 24.71
C ARG A 183 -15.02 19.96 23.74
N VAL A 184 -14.35 20.66 22.83
CA VAL A 184 -14.98 21.51 21.81
C VAL A 184 -15.75 20.66 20.80
N LEU A 185 -15.15 19.56 20.31
CA LEU A 185 -15.81 18.64 19.39
C LEU A 185 -16.99 17.93 20.04
N PHE A 186 -16.89 17.57 21.33
CA PHE A 186 -18.03 17.06 22.07
C PHE A 186 -19.17 18.08 22.07
N ALA A 187 -18.91 19.32 22.53
CA ALA A 187 -19.92 20.39 22.53
C ALA A 187 -20.51 20.65 21.14
N TYR A 188 -19.68 20.67 20.10
CA TYR A 188 -20.13 20.89 18.71
C TYR A 188 -20.98 19.73 18.17
N ARG A 189 -20.59 18.48 18.42
CA ARG A 189 -21.29 17.28 17.92
C ARG A 189 -22.62 17.04 18.63
N THR A 190 -22.74 17.46 19.89
CA THR A 190 -23.97 17.32 20.69
C THR A 190 -24.87 18.55 20.64
N ALA A 191 -24.37 19.70 20.16
CA ALA A 191 -25.19 20.89 19.93
C ALA A 191 -26.13 20.69 18.73
N TYR A 192 -27.26 21.39 18.75
CA TYR A 192 -28.18 21.45 17.61
C TYR A 192 -27.60 22.29 16.47
N HIS A 193 -27.70 21.80 15.24
CA HIS A 193 -27.29 22.53 14.03
C HIS A 193 -28.49 22.78 13.13
N GLU A 194 -28.80 24.05 12.87
CA GLU A 194 -29.97 24.45 12.06
C GLU A 194 -29.96 23.86 10.64
N ALA A 195 -28.78 23.74 10.03
CA ALA A 195 -28.63 23.16 8.70
C ALA A 195 -28.93 21.65 8.63
N LEU A 196 -28.76 20.93 9.75
CA LEU A 196 -29.06 19.50 9.85
C LEU A 196 -30.46 19.25 10.42
N GLY A 197 -31.07 20.26 11.05
CA GLY A 197 -32.29 20.10 11.82
C GLY A 197 -32.13 19.26 13.09
N ASP A 198 -30.90 18.93 13.46
CA ASP A 198 -30.54 18.10 14.62
C ASP A 198 -29.04 18.24 14.96
N SER A 199 -28.57 17.51 15.98
CA SER A 199 -27.15 17.40 16.31
C SER A 199 -26.40 16.47 15.33
N PRO A 200 -25.15 16.81 14.95
CA PRO A 200 -24.31 15.94 14.13
C PRO A 200 -24.17 14.53 14.69
N PHE A 201 -24.16 14.38 16.02
CA PHE A 201 -24.12 13.07 16.67
C PHE A 201 -25.38 12.26 16.39
N PHE A 202 -26.55 12.86 16.55
CA PHE A 202 -27.83 12.19 16.28
C PHE A 202 -27.97 11.81 14.81
N SER A 203 -27.63 12.72 13.89
CA SER A 203 -27.68 12.43 12.45
C SER A 203 -26.76 11.27 12.04
N LEU A 204 -25.64 11.08 12.73
CA LEU A 204 -24.66 10.03 12.41
C LEU A 204 -25.00 8.68 13.05
N TYR A 205 -25.47 8.68 14.31
CA TYR A 205 -25.66 7.46 15.10
C TYR A 205 -27.13 7.10 15.35
N GLY A 206 -28.07 7.96 14.98
CA GLY A 206 -29.51 7.75 15.15
C GLY A 206 -29.97 7.70 16.60
N ARG A 207 -29.20 8.26 17.53
CA ARG A 207 -29.51 8.31 18.97
C ARG A 207 -28.85 9.51 19.63
N ASP A 208 -29.42 9.94 20.74
CA ASP A 208 -28.84 11.01 21.54
C ASP A 208 -27.57 10.55 22.28
N PRO A 209 -26.58 11.44 22.43
CA PRO A 209 -25.39 11.18 23.23
C PRO A 209 -25.77 11.15 24.72
N VAL A 210 -25.24 10.17 25.46
CA VAL A 210 -25.35 10.20 26.93
C VAL A 210 -24.32 11.20 27.45
N LEU A 211 -24.79 12.33 27.96
CA LEU A 211 -23.94 13.39 28.48
C LEU A 211 -23.50 13.04 29.91
N PRO A 212 -22.31 13.50 30.35
CA PRO A 212 -21.89 13.36 31.75
C PRO A 212 -22.93 13.92 32.75
N LEU A 213 -23.68 14.94 32.32
CA LEU A 213 -24.74 15.55 33.11
C LEU A 213 -25.94 14.62 33.28
N ASP A 214 -26.30 13.84 32.25
CA ASP A 214 -27.39 12.86 32.32
C ASP A 214 -27.05 11.76 33.34
N VAL A 215 -25.80 11.31 33.37
CA VAL A 215 -25.30 10.34 34.36
C VAL A 215 -25.29 10.95 35.77
N ALA A 216 -24.91 12.22 35.91
CA ALA A 216 -24.92 12.92 37.19
C ALA A 216 -26.34 13.08 37.75
N PHE A 217 -27.33 13.34 36.91
CA PHE A 217 -28.73 13.47 37.31
C PHE A 217 -29.43 12.13 37.58
N LEU A 218 -29.05 11.05 36.89
CA LEU A 218 -29.54 9.70 37.20
C LEU A 218 -29.14 9.25 38.62
N ASN A 219 -27.93 9.61 39.07
CA ASN A 219 -27.45 9.27 40.41
C ASN A 219 -28.02 10.15 41.54
N LEU A 220 -28.78 11.20 41.21
CA LEU A 220 -29.43 12.09 42.19
C LEU A 220 -30.87 11.68 42.51
N GLY A 221 -31.45 10.76 41.74
CA GLY A 221 -32.80 10.21 41.96
C GLY A 221 -32.85 9.00 42.90
N GLU A 222 -31.70 8.44 43.27
CA GLU A 222 -31.57 7.38 44.27
C GLU A 222 -31.09 7.97 45.61
N LYS A 223 -31.98 8.68 46.30
CA LYS A 223 -31.85 8.99 47.73
C LYS A 223 -33.20 8.94 48.42
#